data_AF-A0A7W2LR71-F1
#
_entry.id   AF-A0A7W2LR71-F1
#
_cell.length_a   1.000
_cell.length_b   1.000
_cell.length_c   1.000
_cell.angle_alpha   90.00
_cell.angle_beta   90.00
_cell.angle_gamma   90.00
#
_symmetry.space_group_name_H-M   'P 1'
#
loop_
_entity.id
_entity.type
_entity.pdbx_description
1 polymer ?
#
loop_
_entity_poly.entity_id
_entity_poly.type
_entity_poly.pdbx_seq_one_letter_code
_entity_poly.pdbx_strand_id
1 'polypeptide(L)'
;MDFEIVKEISMVTVGPIIDALNRAEDDGVLIRIILRHNNGGHVPSAFALILAIINSKATIEILMDRHIMSAAAFIWVWFAIRQQANVKALHPAEPAVLMYHRPRQMSLESPDHYVFRDDLAADHPLREHMAVADQVFDTLFDELIQALGYSDEKEYLTHDGAQYRHNLSHMRAAYYQNRDCVLTF
;
A
#
# COMPACT_ATOMS: atom_id res chain seq x y z
N MET A 1 9.96 0.04 -20.96
CA MET A 1 9.96 -1.41 -20.66
C MET A 1 8.84 -1.62 -19.68
N ASP A 2 7.97 -2.59 -19.94
CA ASP A 2 6.72 -2.73 -19.20
C ASP A 2 6.72 -4.06 -18.46
N PHE A 3 6.39 -4.00 -17.18
CA PHE A 3 6.30 -5.15 -16.28
C PHE A 3 4.90 -5.22 -15.70
N GLU A 4 4.31 -6.41 -15.74
CA GLU A 4 3.01 -6.65 -15.14
C GLU A 4 3.17 -7.52 -13.90
N ILE A 5 2.67 -7.04 -12.76
CA ILE A 5 2.60 -7.81 -11.52
C ILE A 5 1.18 -8.28 -11.32
N VAL A 6 0.93 -9.49 -11.80
CA VAL A 6 -0.40 -10.10 -11.84
C VAL A 6 -0.66 -10.92 -10.57
N LYS A 7 -1.86 -10.75 -10.01
CA LYS A 7 -2.41 -11.49 -8.84
C LYS A 7 -1.70 -11.28 -7.50
N GLU A 8 -0.37 -11.36 -7.43
CA GLU A 8 0.36 -11.28 -6.17
C GLU A 8 1.71 -10.54 -6.24
N ILE A 9 2.09 -9.96 -5.11
CA ILE A 9 3.44 -9.45 -4.83
C ILE A 9 4.25 -10.58 -4.19
N SER A 10 5.30 -11.03 -4.86
CA SER A 10 6.26 -12.02 -4.35
C SER A 10 7.63 -11.79 -4.96
N MET A 11 8.70 -12.37 -4.39
CA MET A 11 10.04 -12.21 -4.97
C MET A 11 10.14 -12.74 -6.41
N VAL A 12 9.31 -13.73 -6.77
CA VAL A 12 9.24 -14.26 -8.13
C VAL A 12 8.70 -13.20 -9.09
N THR A 13 7.67 -12.44 -8.68
CA THR A 13 7.04 -11.44 -9.55
C THR A 13 7.81 -10.12 -9.57
N VAL A 14 8.46 -9.72 -8.46
CA VAL A 14 9.19 -8.45 -8.38
C VAL A 14 10.68 -8.55 -8.73
N GLY A 15 11.30 -9.73 -8.58
CA GLY A 15 12.74 -9.93 -8.81
C GLY A 15 13.22 -9.43 -10.18
N PRO A 16 12.59 -9.83 -11.29
CA PRO A 16 12.97 -9.35 -12.63
C PRO A 16 12.86 -7.82 -12.80
N ILE A 17 11.90 -7.20 -12.09
CA ILE A 17 11.69 -5.76 -12.11
C ILE A 17 12.80 -5.06 -11.34
N ILE A 18 13.14 -5.57 -10.15
CA ILE A 18 14.26 -5.09 -9.34
C ILE A 18 15.57 -5.19 -10.12
N ASP A 19 15.81 -6.29 -10.82
CA ASP A 19 17.00 -6.46 -11.66
C ASP A 19 17.06 -5.42 -12.79
N ALA A 20 15.93 -5.13 -13.45
CA ALA A 20 15.86 -4.11 -14.48
C ALA A 20 16.07 -2.69 -13.93
N LEU A 21 15.49 -2.39 -12.77
CA LEU A 21 15.67 -1.11 -12.06
C LEU A 21 17.12 -0.89 -11.65
N ASN A 22 17.81 -1.93 -11.17
CA ASN A 22 19.20 -1.88 -10.74
C ASN A 22 20.19 -1.77 -11.91
N ARG A 23 19.81 -2.26 -13.10
CA ARG A 23 20.62 -2.17 -14.33
C ARG A 23 20.36 -0.89 -15.14
N ALA A 24 19.40 -0.06 -14.74
CA ALA A 24 19.16 1.20 -15.41
C ALA A 24 20.33 2.16 -15.13
N GLU A 25 21.18 2.39 -16.14
CA GLU A 25 22.39 3.22 -16.00
C GLU A 25 22.12 4.72 -16.20
N ASP A 26 21.04 5.08 -16.91
CA ASP A 26 20.74 6.42 -17.39
C ASP A 26 19.32 6.91 -17.04
N ASP A 27 19.19 8.23 -16.87
CA ASP A 27 17.96 8.94 -16.46
C ASP A 27 16.83 8.94 -17.52
N GLY A 28 17.05 8.31 -18.69
CA GLY A 28 16.11 8.28 -19.82
C GLY A 28 15.34 6.97 -20.02
N VAL A 29 15.68 5.90 -19.29
CA VAL A 29 14.99 4.62 -19.45
C VAL A 29 13.65 4.68 -18.74
N LEU A 30 12.55 4.58 -19.50
CA LEU A 30 11.21 4.48 -18.94
C LEU A 30 10.87 3.03 -18.59
N ILE A 31 10.57 2.78 -17.31
CA ILE A 31 10.08 1.50 -16.79
C ILE A 31 8.64 1.69 -16.30
N ARG A 32 7.71 0.89 -16.83
CA ARG A 32 6.32 0.86 -16.39
C ARG A 32 6.07 -0.38 -15.55
N ILE A 33 5.49 -0.18 -14.37
CA ILE A 33 5.07 -1.26 -13.46
C ILE A 33 3.56 -1.23 -13.37
N ILE A 34 2.90 -2.26 -13.89
CA ILE A 34 1.45 -2.39 -13.96
C ILE A 34 1.00 -3.38 -12.89
N LEU A 35 0.36 -2.88 -11.86
CA LEU A 35 -0.29 -3.67 -10.82
C LEU A 35 -1.68 -4.10 -11.32
N ARG A 36 -1.74 -5.27 -11.93
CA ARG A 36 -2.95 -5.76 -12.60
C ARG A 36 -3.76 -6.69 -11.70
N HIS A 37 -4.97 -6.23 -11.32
CA HIS A 37 -5.95 -6.97 -10.50
C HIS A 37 -5.27 -7.77 -9.38
N ASN A 38 -4.47 -7.06 -8.59
CA ASN A 38 -3.48 -7.63 -7.67
C ASN A 38 -4.03 -7.67 -6.24
N ASN A 39 -3.93 -8.82 -5.59
CA ASN A 39 -4.50 -9.06 -4.26
C ASN A 39 -3.50 -8.76 -3.12
N GLY A 40 -2.36 -8.16 -3.43
CA GLY A 40 -1.27 -7.93 -2.49
C GLY A 40 -0.34 -9.12 -2.38
N GLY A 41 0.21 -9.39 -1.20
CA GLY A 41 1.14 -10.51 -1.02
C GLY A 41 2.23 -10.21 -0.01
N HIS A 42 3.44 -10.65 -0.32
CA HIS A 42 4.56 -10.67 0.59
C HIS A 42 5.12 -9.26 0.85
N VAL A 43 4.91 -8.75 2.07
CA VAL A 43 5.33 -7.40 2.49
C VAL A 43 6.83 -7.13 2.28
N PRO A 44 7.76 -8.02 2.65
CA PRO A 44 9.18 -7.81 2.36
C PRO A 44 9.50 -7.64 0.86
N SER A 45 8.77 -8.33 -0.02
CA SER A 45 8.93 -8.16 -1.47
C SER A 45 8.43 -6.80 -1.95
N ALA A 46 7.35 -6.28 -1.36
CA ALA A 46 6.90 -4.92 -1.62
C ALA A 46 7.93 -3.87 -1.17
N PHE A 47 8.54 -4.04 0.01
CA PHE A 47 9.61 -3.18 0.50
C PHE A 47 10.84 -3.22 -0.41
N ALA A 48 11.27 -4.42 -0.83
CA ALA A 48 12.40 -4.58 -1.75
C ALA A 48 12.15 -3.85 -3.08
N LEU A 49 10.94 -3.95 -3.64
CA LEU A 49 10.58 -3.26 -4.87
C LEU A 49 10.56 -1.74 -4.68
N ILE A 50 9.96 -1.22 -3.60
CA ILE A 50 9.97 0.22 -3.30
C ILE A 50 11.39 0.75 -3.18
N LEU A 51 12.28 0.04 -2.47
CA LEU A 51 13.68 0.42 -2.34
C LEU A 51 14.39 0.41 -3.69
N ALA A 52 14.16 -0.58 -4.54
CA ALA A 52 14.74 -0.62 -5.89
C ALA A 52 14.25 0.56 -6.76
N ILE A 53 12.96 0.90 -6.68
CA ILE A 53 12.38 2.04 -7.40
C ILE A 53 13.01 3.36 -6.94
N ILE A 54 13.10 3.57 -5.61
CA ILE A 54 13.69 4.79 -5.03
C ILE A 54 15.14 4.99 -5.48
N ASN A 55 15.91 3.90 -5.52
CA ASN A 55 17.34 3.96 -5.84
C ASN A 55 17.63 3.86 -7.35
N SER A 56 16.63 3.64 -8.19
CA SER A 56 16.81 3.53 -9.63
C SER A 56 17.01 4.89 -10.28
N LYS A 57 17.86 4.94 -11.30
CA LYS A 57 18.01 6.11 -12.18
C LYS A 57 16.93 6.18 -13.26
N ALA A 58 16.22 5.09 -13.52
CA ALA A 58 15.15 5.07 -14.52
C ALA A 58 14.05 6.10 -14.21
N THR A 59 13.32 6.53 -15.23
CA THR A 59 11.99 7.11 -15.03
C THR A 59 10.99 5.98 -14.85
N ILE A 60 10.18 6.01 -13.80
CA ILE A 60 9.23 4.95 -13.45
C ILE A 60 7.80 5.48 -13.47
N GLU A 61 6.91 4.72 -14.12
CA GLU A 61 5.45 4.90 -14.01
C GLU A 61 4.85 3.68 -13.33
N ILE A 62 4.04 3.89 -12.29
CA ILE A 62 3.33 2.82 -11.59
C ILE A 62 1.84 2.98 -11.89
N LEU A 63 1.25 1.95 -12.49
CA LEU A 63 -0.14 1.95 -12.92
C LEU A 63 -0.90 0.91 -12.11
N MET A 64 -2.15 1.24 -11.78
CA MET A 64 -3.11 0.28 -11.24
C MET A 64 -4.14 -0.07 -12.31
N ASP A 65 -4.49 -1.35 -12.42
CA ASP A 65 -5.50 -1.85 -13.36
C ASP A 65 -6.59 -2.65 -12.61
N ARG A 66 -7.82 -2.14 -12.67
CA ARG A 66 -9.05 -2.58 -11.99
C ARG A 66 -9.02 -2.62 -10.47
N HIS A 67 -8.10 -3.35 -9.87
CA HIS A 67 -7.98 -3.39 -8.41
C HIS A 67 -6.56 -3.68 -7.93
N ILE A 68 -6.22 -3.10 -6.80
CA ILE A 68 -5.02 -3.42 -6.04
C ILE A 68 -5.37 -3.52 -4.55
N MET A 69 -4.79 -4.50 -3.88
CA MET A 69 -5.07 -4.75 -2.46
C MET A 69 -3.77 -4.85 -1.66
N SER A 70 -3.86 -4.58 -0.36
CA SER A 70 -2.82 -4.91 0.62
C SER A 70 -1.42 -4.42 0.20
N ALA A 71 -0.43 -5.31 0.07
CA ALA A 71 0.93 -4.96 -0.35
C ALA A 71 1.03 -4.25 -1.72
N ALA A 72 0.13 -4.53 -2.67
CA ALA A 72 0.10 -3.83 -3.96
C ALA A 72 -0.48 -2.41 -3.81
N ALA A 73 -1.54 -2.26 -3.02
CA ALA A 73 -2.06 -0.95 -2.64
C ALA A 73 -0.98 -0.12 -1.92
N PHE A 74 -0.21 -0.75 -1.04
CA PHE A 74 0.91 -0.11 -0.34
C PHE A 74 1.97 0.46 -1.29
N ILE A 75 2.40 -0.31 -2.29
CA ILE A 75 3.36 0.18 -3.30
C ILE A 75 2.80 1.41 -4.04
N TRP A 76 1.56 1.34 -4.51
CA TRP A 76 0.97 2.45 -5.26
C TRP A 76 0.79 3.71 -4.39
N VAL A 77 0.21 3.55 -3.18
CA VAL A 77 -0.01 4.66 -2.24
C VAL A 77 1.30 5.34 -1.88
N TRP A 78 2.38 4.57 -1.67
CA TRP A 78 3.70 5.12 -1.33
C TRP A 78 4.12 6.22 -2.31
N PHE A 79 4.05 5.94 -3.61
CA PHE A 79 4.48 6.90 -4.64
C PHE A 79 3.39 7.89 -5.03
N ALA A 80 2.11 7.59 -4.74
CA ALA A 80 1.02 8.53 -4.97
C ALA A 80 1.07 9.72 -4.00
N ILE A 81 1.45 9.49 -2.74
CA ILE A 81 1.49 10.54 -1.71
C ILE A 81 2.89 11.12 -1.50
N ARG A 82 3.95 10.30 -1.62
CA ARG A 82 5.34 10.74 -1.47
C ARG A 82 5.94 10.98 -2.85
N GLN A 83 5.76 12.20 -3.36
CA GLN A 83 6.30 12.58 -4.66
C GLN A 83 7.82 12.36 -4.72
N GLN A 84 8.28 11.78 -5.82
CA GLN A 84 9.70 11.57 -6.12
C GLN A 84 9.97 12.00 -7.56
N ALA A 85 11.18 12.51 -7.83
CA ALA A 85 11.50 13.07 -9.14
C ALA A 85 11.44 12.04 -10.27
N ASN A 86 11.86 10.81 -9.99
CA ASN A 86 11.99 9.72 -10.96
C ASN A 86 10.74 8.82 -11.04
N VAL A 87 9.72 9.00 -10.20
CA VAL A 87 8.57 8.07 -10.11
C VAL A 87 7.24 8.82 -10.18
N LYS A 88 6.30 8.28 -10.96
CA LYS A 88 4.91 8.74 -10.98
C LYS A 88 3.96 7.56 -10.74
N ALA A 89 3.17 7.62 -9.67
CA ALA A 89 1.99 6.77 -9.54
C ALA A 89 0.85 7.41 -10.33
N LEU A 90 0.35 6.69 -11.34
CA LEU A 90 -0.70 7.18 -12.22
C LEU A 90 -2.06 6.72 -11.68
N HIS A 91 -3.04 7.63 -11.75
CA HIS A 91 -4.44 7.29 -11.55
C HIS A 91 -4.91 6.30 -12.62
N PRO A 92 -5.82 5.38 -12.26
CA PRO A 92 -6.39 4.46 -13.23
C PRO A 92 -7.22 5.23 -14.25
N ALA A 93 -7.13 4.81 -15.52
CA ALA A 93 -7.95 5.38 -16.59
C ALA A 93 -9.40 4.85 -16.57
N GLU A 94 -9.61 3.68 -15.97
CA GLU A 94 -10.89 3.00 -15.84
C GLU A 94 -11.29 2.91 -14.36
N PRO A 95 -12.58 2.76 -14.02
CA PRO A 95 -13.01 2.61 -12.63
C PRO A 95 -12.22 1.52 -11.90
N ALA A 96 -11.67 1.87 -10.75
CA ALA A 96 -10.80 0.95 -10.03
C ALA A 96 -10.90 1.05 -8.51
N VAL A 97 -10.50 -0.04 -7.84
CA VAL A 97 -10.63 -0.21 -6.40
C VAL A 97 -9.27 -0.40 -5.76
N LEU A 98 -9.01 0.36 -4.71
CA LEU A 98 -7.85 0.19 -3.84
C LEU A 98 -8.32 -0.27 -2.47
N MET A 99 -7.83 -1.43 -2.02
CA MET A 99 -8.09 -1.94 -0.68
C MET A 99 -6.81 -1.89 0.16
N TYR A 100 -6.84 -1.17 1.27
CA TYR A 100 -5.71 -0.98 2.17
C TYR A 100 -6.04 -1.48 3.57
N HIS A 101 -5.12 -2.19 4.22
CA HIS A 101 -5.29 -2.71 5.57
C HIS A 101 -3.92 -2.98 6.22
N ARG A 102 -3.90 -3.11 7.56
CA ARG A 102 -2.69 -3.49 8.30
C ARG A 102 -2.16 -4.87 7.88
N PRO A 103 -0.84 -5.10 7.91
CA PRO A 103 -0.27 -6.42 7.65
C PRO A 103 -0.93 -7.52 8.51
N ARG A 104 -1.20 -8.65 7.87
CA ARG A 104 -1.80 -9.83 8.53
C ARG A 104 -1.18 -11.11 7.98
N GLN A 105 -1.16 -12.16 8.79
CA GLN A 105 -0.72 -13.49 8.38
C GLN A 105 -1.93 -14.41 8.24
N MET A 106 -1.97 -15.19 7.16
CA MET A 106 -2.97 -16.25 6.98
C MET A 106 -2.56 -17.48 7.78
N SER A 107 -3.53 -18.16 8.41
CA SER A 107 -3.29 -19.47 8.98
C SER A 107 -3.00 -20.48 7.87
N LEU A 108 -1.93 -21.27 8.02
CA LEU A 108 -1.59 -22.35 7.10
C LEU A 108 -2.61 -23.50 7.15
N GLU A 109 -3.34 -23.63 8.26
CA GLU A 109 -4.35 -24.65 8.47
C GLU A 109 -5.76 -24.17 8.11
N SER A 110 -5.97 -22.85 8.02
CA SER A 110 -7.26 -22.30 7.62
C SER A 110 -7.11 -20.98 6.84
N PRO A 111 -7.43 -20.96 5.53
CA PRO A 111 -7.30 -19.77 4.70
C PRO A 111 -8.27 -18.64 5.09
N ASP A 112 -9.32 -18.96 5.86
CA ASP A 112 -10.34 -18.00 6.30
C ASP A 112 -9.95 -17.26 7.59
N HIS A 113 -8.83 -17.64 8.20
CA HIS A 113 -8.37 -17.06 9.45
C HIS A 113 -7.08 -16.27 9.26
N TYR A 114 -7.09 -15.06 9.81
CA TYR A 114 -5.94 -14.18 9.83
C TYR A 114 -5.52 -13.90 11.28
N VAL A 115 -4.23 -13.63 11.47
CA VAL A 115 -3.70 -13.10 12.72
C VAL A 115 -3.01 -11.77 12.46
N PHE A 116 -3.28 -10.79 13.32
CA PHE A 116 -2.59 -9.50 13.32
C PHE A 116 -1.56 -9.48 14.44
N ARG A 117 -0.62 -8.52 14.39
CA ARG A 117 0.44 -8.42 15.39
C ARG A 117 -0.13 -8.39 16.81
N ASP A 118 -1.18 -7.61 17.03
CA ASP A 118 -1.77 -7.37 18.34
C ASP A 118 -2.47 -8.60 18.94
N ASP A 119 -2.82 -9.59 18.11
CA ASP A 119 -3.41 -10.86 18.54
C ASP A 119 -2.37 -11.90 18.98
N LEU A 120 -1.09 -11.67 18.64
CA LEU A 120 0.02 -12.56 19.03
C LEU A 120 0.42 -12.33 20.48
N ALA A 121 0.78 -13.41 21.18
CA ALA A 121 1.41 -13.35 22.49
C ALA A 121 2.65 -12.43 22.48
N ALA A 122 2.92 -11.76 23.60
CA ALA A 122 3.96 -10.74 23.68
C ALA A 122 5.37 -11.26 23.32
N ASP A 123 5.63 -12.54 23.56
CA ASP A 123 6.89 -13.25 23.31
C ASP A 123 6.89 -14.03 21.98
N HIS A 124 5.82 -13.95 21.18
CA HIS A 124 5.74 -14.66 19.92
C HIS A 124 6.74 -14.06 18.90
N PRO A 125 7.60 -14.86 18.23
CA PRO A 125 8.67 -14.35 17.37
C PRO A 125 8.15 -13.53 16.17
N LEU A 126 6.96 -13.89 15.63
CA LEU A 126 6.34 -13.10 14.56
C LEU A 126 5.94 -11.68 14.98
N ARG A 127 5.80 -11.41 16.27
CA ARG A 127 5.35 -10.10 16.77
C ARG A 127 6.37 -9.01 16.40
N GLU A 128 7.66 -9.26 16.58
CA GLU A 128 8.72 -8.32 16.18
C GLU A 128 8.82 -8.19 14.66
N HIS A 129 8.72 -9.29 13.93
CA HIS A 129 8.74 -9.28 12.46
C HIS A 129 7.61 -8.44 11.86
N MET A 130 6.43 -8.46 12.46
CA MET A 130 5.28 -7.66 12.01
C MET A 130 5.34 -6.20 12.48
N ALA A 131 6.06 -5.89 13.58
CA ALA A 131 6.08 -4.55 14.16
C ALA A 131 6.57 -3.48 13.19
N VAL A 132 7.66 -3.76 12.46
CA VAL A 132 8.21 -2.81 11.47
C VAL A 132 7.22 -2.60 10.32
N ALA A 133 6.60 -3.68 9.84
CA ALA A 133 5.63 -3.60 8.76
C ALA A 133 4.40 -2.78 9.19
N ASP A 134 3.85 -3.05 10.37
CA ASP A 134 2.72 -2.31 10.94
C ASP A 134 3.03 -0.82 11.02
N GLN A 135 4.18 -0.46 11.60
CA GLN A 135 4.56 0.94 11.77
C GLN A 135 4.62 1.68 10.42
N VAL A 136 5.21 1.04 9.41
CA VAL A 136 5.34 1.64 8.07
C VAL A 136 3.98 1.75 7.38
N PHE A 137 3.13 0.73 7.49
CA PHE A 137 1.77 0.76 6.93
C PHE A 137 0.88 1.78 7.62
N ASP A 138 0.95 1.88 8.95
CA ASP A 138 0.21 2.82 9.78
C ASP A 138 0.61 4.26 9.43
N THR A 139 1.92 4.52 9.31
CA THR A 139 2.44 5.84 8.92
C THR A 139 1.94 6.23 7.54
N LEU A 140 2.03 5.32 6.56
CA LEU A 140 1.57 5.61 5.19
C LEU A 140 0.04 5.77 5.13
N PHE A 141 -0.71 5.04 5.94
CA PHE A 141 -2.16 5.19 6.03
C PHE A 141 -2.55 6.56 6.61
N ASP A 142 -1.89 7.01 7.67
CA ASP A 142 -2.13 8.33 8.24
C ASP A 142 -1.80 9.46 7.24
N GLU A 143 -0.71 9.33 6.49
CA GLU A 143 -0.38 10.25 5.39
C GLU A 143 -1.45 10.21 4.27
N LEU A 144 -1.97 9.02 3.93
CA LEU A 144 -3.03 8.85 2.93
C LEU A 144 -4.31 9.56 3.36
N ILE A 145 -4.82 9.34 4.57
CA ILE A 145 -6.06 9.98 5.01
C ILE A 145 -5.89 11.51 5.11
N GLN A 146 -4.69 11.99 5.48
CA GLN A 146 -4.37 13.42 5.48
C GLN A 146 -4.38 13.99 4.05
N ALA A 147 -3.78 13.29 3.09
CA ALA A 147 -3.82 13.67 1.67
C ALA A 147 -5.25 13.70 1.11
N LEU A 148 -6.16 12.88 1.65
CA LEU A 148 -7.59 12.89 1.34
C LEU A 148 -8.38 13.99 2.09
N GLY A 149 -7.73 14.77 2.95
CA GLY A 149 -8.30 15.95 3.60
C GLY A 149 -8.66 15.79 5.07
N TYR A 150 -8.38 14.63 5.69
CA TYR A 150 -8.58 14.43 7.13
C TYR A 150 -7.56 15.22 7.96
N SER A 151 -8.03 15.82 9.05
CA SER A 151 -7.19 16.27 10.17
C SER A 151 -7.98 16.14 11.47
N ASP A 152 -7.29 15.96 12.60
CA ASP A 152 -7.97 15.85 13.91
C ASP A 152 -8.76 17.12 14.27
N GLU A 153 -8.28 18.28 13.82
CA GLU A 153 -8.99 19.57 13.95
C GLU A 153 -10.34 19.60 13.22
N LYS A 154 -10.48 18.80 12.15
CA LYS A 154 -11.70 18.68 11.35
C LYS A 154 -12.55 17.48 11.75
N GLU A 155 -12.18 16.75 12.82
CA GLU A 155 -12.88 15.52 13.19
C GLU A 155 -14.35 15.77 13.51
N TYR A 156 -14.66 16.89 14.17
CA TYR A 156 -16.01 17.24 14.59
C TYR A 156 -16.43 18.60 14.04
N LEU A 157 -17.67 18.66 13.55
CA LEU A 157 -18.36 19.90 13.19
C LEU A 157 -19.65 19.99 13.99
N THR A 158 -19.77 21.02 14.83
CA THR A 158 -21.03 21.31 15.53
C THR A 158 -21.90 22.20 14.65
N HIS A 159 -23.12 21.74 14.34
CA HIS A 159 -24.09 22.49 13.55
C HIS A 159 -25.51 22.13 14.01
N ASP A 160 -26.37 23.14 14.21
CA ASP A 160 -27.77 23.00 14.67
C ASP A 160 -27.96 22.08 15.90
N GLY A 161 -27.04 22.17 16.87
CA GLY A 161 -27.09 21.36 18.10
C GLY A 161 -26.69 19.89 17.92
N ALA A 162 -26.30 19.47 16.72
CA ALA A 162 -25.74 18.16 16.44
C ALA A 162 -24.20 18.23 16.28
N GLN A 163 -23.53 17.13 16.63
CA GLN A 163 -22.09 16.95 16.40
C GLN A 163 -21.90 15.99 15.22
N TYR A 164 -21.52 16.53 14.08
CA TYR A 164 -21.17 15.77 12.89
C TYR A 164 -19.72 15.29 13.00
N ARG A 165 -19.44 14.09 12.49
CA ARG A 165 -18.09 13.54 12.43
C ARG A 165 -17.58 13.53 11.00
N HIS A 166 -16.29 13.76 10.80
CA HIS A 166 -15.65 13.68 9.50
C HIS A 166 -15.85 12.29 8.88
N ASN A 167 -16.19 12.23 7.58
CA ASN A 167 -16.49 10.97 6.90
C ASN A 167 -15.31 9.98 6.96
N LEU A 168 -14.07 10.47 6.80
CA LEU A 168 -12.84 9.66 6.90
C LEU A 168 -12.52 9.16 8.32
N SER A 169 -13.14 9.69 9.38
CA SER A 169 -12.93 9.16 10.74
C SER A 169 -13.40 7.72 10.86
N HIS A 170 -14.44 7.32 10.11
CA HIS A 170 -14.92 5.95 10.09
C HIS A 170 -13.92 5.00 9.39
N MET A 171 -13.29 5.45 8.32
CA MET A 171 -12.24 4.70 7.63
C MET A 171 -11.01 4.53 8.54
N ARG A 172 -10.59 5.60 9.21
CA ARG A 172 -9.50 5.55 10.19
C ARG A 172 -9.81 4.57 11.33
N ALA A 173 -11.00 4.63 11.90
CA ALA A 173 -11.42 3.69 12.93
C ALA A 173 -11.44 2.24 12.43
N ALA A 174 -11.93 2.00 11.21
CA ALA A 174 -11.93 0.67 10.60
C ALA A 174 -10.51 0.12 10.42
N TYR A 175 -9.57 0.94 9.93
CA TYR A 175 -8.18 0.56 9.74
C TYR A 175 -7.53 0.05 11.04
N TYR A 176 -7.63 0.81 12.13
CA TYR A 176 -7.07 0.41 13.42
C TYR A 176 -7.85 -0.69 14.14
N GLN A 177 -9.06 -1.00 13.67
CA GLN A 177 -9.81 -2.21 14.06
C GLN A 177 -9.49 -3.40 13.14
N ASN A 178 -8.38 -3.34 12.39
CA ASN A 178 -7.91 -4.40 11.50
C ASN A 178 -8.91 -4.75 10.38
N ARG A 179 -9.70 -3.77 9.93
CA ARG A 179 -10.64 -3.91 8.80
C ARG A 179 -10.04 -3.42 7.49
N ASP A 180 -10.57 -3.95 6.39
CA ASP A 180 -10.22 -3.53 5.05
C ASP A 180 -10.81 -2.15 4.74
N CYS A 181 -9.96 -1.20 4.35
CA CYS A 181 -10.37 0.15 3.93
C CYS A 181 -10.38 0.23 2.40
N VAL A 182 -11.49 0.66 1.82
CA VAL A 182 -11.68 0.68 0.37
C VAL A 182 -11.78 2.11 -0.14
N LEU A 183 -10.98 2.42 -1.15
CA LEU A 183 -11.03 3.64 -1.95
C LEU A 183 -11.42 3.28 -3.39
N THR A 184 -12.23 4.12 -4.01
CA THR A 184 -12.66 3.97 -5.40
C THR A 184 -12.18 5.16 -6.22
N PHE A 185 -11.67 4.90 -7.41
CA PHE A 185 -11.19 5.87 -8.38
C PHE A 185 -12.01 5.80 -9.66
#